data_AF-A0A6I1W0S0-F1
#
_entry.id   AF-A0A6I1W0S0-F1
#
_cell.length_a   1.000
_cell.length_b   1.000
_cell.length_c   1.000
_cell.angle_alpha   90.00
_cell.angle_beta   90.00
_cell.angle_gamma   90.00
#
_symmetry.space_group_name_H-M   'P 1'
#
loop_
_entity.id
_entity.type
_entity.pdbx_description
1 polymer ?
#
loop_
_entity_poly.entity_id
_entity_poly.type
_entity_poly.pdbx_seq_one_letter_code
_entity_poly.pdbx_strand_id
1 'polypeptide(L)'
;GLGRKCTLFEELRKWAYRAQRQGWPDYRQWLDACLTRAQMINLQFTSPLPLSEIRATATSVAKWTSKRMNQGDFEYYVESTHTSEIQAY
;
A
#
# COMPACT_ATOMS: atom_id res chain seq x y z
N GLY A 1 10.83 13.30 16.57
CA GLY A 1 9.54 12.59 16.45
C GLY A 1 8.93 12.57 15.05
N LEU A 2 9.42 13.36 14.08
CA LEU A 2 8.79 13.51 12.76
C LEU A 2 9.21 12.46 11.71
N GLY A 3 10.47 11.99 11.75
CA GLY A 3 10.97 11.04 10.75
C GLY A 3 10.24 9.69 10.74
N ARG A 4 9.95 9.12 11.92
CA ARG A 4 9.35 7.77 12.04
C ARG A 4 7.97 7.64 11.39
N LYS A 5 7.09 8.63 11.58
CA LYS A 5 5.75 8.61 10.97
C LYS A 5 5.84 8.69 9.45
N CYS A 6 6.71 9.57 8.94
CA CYS A 6 6.97 9.68 7.50
C CYS A 6 7.56 8.37 6.96
N THR A 7 8.57 7.80 7.62
CA THR A 7 9.16 6.50 7.22
C THR A 7 8.11 5.40 7.20
N LEU A 8 7.27 5.29 8.24
CA LEU A 8 6.19 4.31 8.30
C LEU A 8 5.24 4.46 7.11
N PHE A 9 4.81 5.69 6.82
CA PHE A 9 3.93 5.98 5.69
C PHE A 9 4.59 5.68 4.33
N GLU A 10 5.83 6.11 4.13
CA GLU A 10 6.58 5.95 2.89
C GLU A 10 6.84 4.48 2.56
N GLU A 11 7.25 3.68 3.54
CA GLU A 11 7.47 2.24 3.36
C GLU A 11 6.15 1.50 3.14
N LEU A 12 5.11 1.85 3.91
CA LEU A 12 3.80 1.22 3.79
C LEU A 12 3.14 1.50 2.43
N ARG A 13 3.16 2.74 1.93
CA ARG A 13 2.52 3.10 0.66
C ARG A 13 3.20 2.41 -0.53
N LYS A 14 4.54 2.32 -0.53
CA LYS A 14 5.31 1.66 -1.61
C LYS A 14 4.97 0.17 -1.69
N TRP A 15 4.86 -0.48 -0.54
CA TRP A 15 4.40 -1.86 -0.46
C TRP A 15 2.94 -1.97 -0.93
N ALA A 16 2.06 -1.10 -0.45
CA ALA A 16 0.62 -1.15 -0.72
C ALA A 16 0.30 -1.06 -2.23
N TYR A 17 0.99 -0.20 -2.97
CA TYR A 17 0.82 -0.07 -4.43
C TYR A 17 1.10 -1.36 -5.20
N ARG A 18 1.96 -2.23 -4.67
CA ARG A 18 2.26 -3.53 -5.27
C ARG A 18 1.33 -4.61 -4.75
N ALA A 19 1.09 -4.64 -3.44
CA ALA A 19 0.34 -5.69 -2.77
C ALA A 19 -1.15 -5.68 -3.10
N GLN A 20 -1.77 -4.51 -3.30
CA GLN A 20 -3.20 -4.45 -3.64
C GLN A 20 -3.54 -5.18 -4.95
N ARG A 21 -2.59 -5.19 -5.89
CA ARG A 21 -2.74 -5.84 -7.20
C ARG A 21 -2.64 -7.38 -7.14
N GLN A 22 -2.34 -7.96 -5.98
CA GLN A 22 -2.21 -9.42 -5.81
C GLN A 22 -3.55 -10.15 -5.60
N GLY A 23 -4.68 -9.46 -5.80
CA GLY A 23 -6.01 -10.06 -5.62
C GLY A 23 -7.12 -9.08 -5.27
N TRP A 24 -6.87 -7.76 -5.34
CA TRP A 24 -7.88 -6.71 -5.18
C TRP A 24 -8.84 -6.95 -4.00
N PRO A 25 -8.32 -7.14 -2.77
CA PRO A 25 -9.10 -7.59 -1.64
C PRO A 25 -10.17 -6.55 -1.22
N ASP A 26 -11.23 -7.04 -0.59
CA ASP A 26 -12.24 -6.19 0.06
C ASP A 26 -11.59 -5.22 1.05
N TYR A 27 -12.17 -4.03 1.19
CA TYR A 27 -11.59 -2.95 2.01
C TYR A 27 -11.25 -3.38 3.45
N ARG A 28 -12.07 -4.23 4.08
CA ARG A 28 -11.80 -4.70 5.45
C ARG A 28 -10.56 -5.59 5.51
N GLN A 29 -10.46 -6.56 4.62
CA GLN A 29 -9.29 -7.44 4.51
C GLN A 29 -8.04 -6.62 4.16
N TRP A 30 -8.20 -5.63 3.28
CA TRP A 30 -7.12 -4.73 2.91
C TRP A 30 -6.64 -3.86 4.08
N LEU A 31 -7.56 -3.31 4.86
CA LEU A 31 -7.24 -2.55 6.06
C LEU A 31 -6.46 -3.39 7.08
N ASP A 32 -6.86 -4.65 7.29
CA ASP A 32 -6.19 -5.58 8.19
C ASP A 32 -4.78 -5.92 7.69
N ALA A 33 -4.61 -6.10 6.38
CA ALA A 33 -3.30 -6.30 5.75
C ALA A 33 -2.39 -5.06 5.91
N CYS A 34 -2.92 -3.86 5.67
CA CYS A 34 -2.19 -2.61 5.88
C CYS A 34 -1.80 -2.43 7.36
N LEU A 35 -2.69 -2.76 8.30
CA LEU A 35 -2.40 -2.66 9.73
C LEU A 35 -1.29 -3.63 10.14
N THR A 36 -1.39 -4.88 9.70
CA THR A 36 -0.37 -5.92 9.96
C THR A 36 0.98 -5.49 9.41
N ARG A 37 1.03 -4.98 8.17
CA ARG A 37 2.27 -4.50 7.57
C ARG A 37 2.84 -3.28 8.29
N ALA A 38 1.98 -2.33 8.69
CA ALA A 38 2.39 -1.15 9.44
C ALA A 38 2.99 -1.52 10.80
N GLN A 39 2.41 -2.51 11.49
CA GLN A 39 2.96 -3.06 12.73
C GLN A 39 4.35 -3.68 12.50
N MET A 40 4.52 -4.49 11.44
CA MET A 40 5.82 -5.08 11.08
C MET A 40 6.90 -4.02 10.83
N ILE A 41 6.58 -2.93 10.12
CA ILE A 41 7.53 -1.82 9.88
C ILE A 41 7.85 -1.12 11.21
N ASN A 42 6.85 -0.89 12.06
CA ASN A 42 7.03 -0.22 13.34
C ASN A 42 7.94 -0.98 14.31
N LEU A 43 7.99 -2.32 14.23
CA LEU A 43 8.89 -3.16 15.03
C LEU A 43 10.38 -2.95 14.67
N GLN A 44 10.68 -2.37 13.50
CA GLN A 44 12.05 -2.10 13.07
C GLN A 44 12.60 -0.78 13.65
N PHE A 45 11.76 0.05 14.24
CA PHE A 45 12.20 1.29 14.87
C PHE A 45 12.82 1.02 16.24
N THR A 46 13.95 1.68 16.53
CA THR A 46 14.58 1.65 17.86
C THR A 46 13.63 2.08 18.98
N SER A 47 12.70 2.98 18.66
CA SER A 47 11.59 3.35 19.52
C SER A 47 10.29 3.21 18.72
N PRO A 48 9.44 2.22 19.03
CA PRO A 48 8.16 2.03 18.35
C PRO A 48 7.22 3.22 18.51
N LEU A 49 6.39 3.48 17.50
CA LEU A 49 5.25 4.41 17.59
C LEU A 49 4.10 3.78 18.35
N PRO A 50 3.23 4.59 18.99
CA PRO A 50 2.01 4.10 19.63
C PRO A 50 1.02 3.56 18.61
N LEU A 51 0.20 2.60 19.02
CA LEU A 51 -0.74 1.90 18.14
C LEU A 51 -1.75 2.82 17.44
N SER A 52 -2.12 3.94 18.07
CA SER A 52 -3.00 4.96 17.47
C SER A 52 -2.42 5.54 16.18
N GLU A 53 -1.11 5.82 16.17
CA GLU A 53 -0.40 6.36 15.00
C GLU A 53 -0.28 5.31 13.90
N ILE A 54 0.04 4.07 14.28
CA ILE A 54 0.10 2.94 13.33
C ILE A 54 -1.25 2.76 12.64
N ARG A 55 -2.34 2.74 13.41
CA ARG A 55 -3.72 2.61 12.89
C ARG A 55 -4.10 3.78 11.99
N ALA A 56 -3.73 5.01 12.35
CA ALA A 56 -4.00 6.18 11.54
C ALA A 56 -3.28 6.10 10.18
N THR A 57 -1.99 5.75 10.18
CA THR A 57 -1.21 5.55 8.94
C THR A 57 -1.77 4.42 8.08
N ALA A 58 -2.05 3.25 8.68
CA ALA A 58 -2.62 2.11 7.98
C ALA A 58 -3.98 2.44 7.34
N THR A 59 -4.86 3.12 8.09
CA THR A 59 -6.17 3.55 7.60
C THR A 59 -6.05 4.54 6.45
N SER A 60 -5.13 5.51 6.54
CA SER A 60 -4.89 6.49 5.48
C SER A 60 -4.46 5.81 4.17
N VAL A 61 -3.48 4.90 4.26
CA VAL A 61 -2.98 4.16 3.09
C VAL A 61 -4.07 3.26 2.51
N ALA A 62 -4.76 2.47 3.35
CA ALA A 62 -5.82 1.56 2.91
C ALA A 62 -6.95 2.31 2.20
N LYS A 63 -7.43 3.43 2.77
CA LYS A 63 -8.48 4.25 2.16
C LYS A 63 -8.08 4.80 0.81
N TRP A 64 -6.87 5.36 0.71
CA TRP A 64 -6.41 5.97 -0.53
C TRP A 64 -6.27 4.92 -1.63
N THR A 65 -5.62 3.80 -1.31
CA THR A 65 -5.33 2.71 -2.25
C THR A 65 -6.61 2.01 -2.72
N SER A 66 -7.55 1.66 -1.82
CA SER A 66 -8.85 1.10 -2.23
C SER A 66 -9.72 2.06 -3.04
N LYS A 67 -9.57 3.38 -2.87
CA LYS A 67 -10.36 4.37 -3.62
C LYS A 67 -9.75 4.72 -4.98
N ARG A 68 -8.42 4.82 -5.05
CA ARG A 68 -7.70 5.34 -6.23
C ARG A 68 -7.17 4.26 -7.14
N MET A 69 -6.94 3.05 -6.63
CA MET A 69 -6.47 1.94 -7.44
C MET A 69 -7.65 1.02 -7.69
N ASN A 70 -8.00 0.87 -8.96
CA ASN A 70 -9.00 -0.09 -9.40
C ASN A 70 -8.34 -1.09 -10.36
N GLN A 71 -9.00 -2.24 -10.51
CA GLN A 71 -8.52 -3.30 -11.39
C GLN A 71 -8.63 -2.90 -12.86
N GLY A 72 -9.74 -2.29 -13.27
CA GLY A 72 -9.99 -1.94 -14.68
C GLY A 72 -9.02 -0.93 -15.29
N ASP A 73 -8.69 0.16 -14.58
CA ASP A 73 -7.70 1.14 -15.05
C ASP A 73 -6.31 0.53 -15.15
N PHE A 74 -5.98 -0.41 -14.26
CA PHE A 74 -4.71 -1.13 -14.32
C PHE A 74 -4.69 -2.11 -15.50
N GLU A 75 -5.76 -2.87 -15.72
CA GLU A 75 -5.91 -3.77 -16.88
C GLU A 75 -5.82 -2.97 -18.18
N TYR A 76 -6.55 -1.87 -18.30
CA TYR A 76 -6.48 -0.96 -19.46
C TYR A 76 -5.06 -0.40 -19.67
N TYR A 77 -4.37 -0.02 -18.60
CA TYR A 77 -2.98 0.42 -18.69
C TYR A 77 -2.05 -0.69 -19.20
N VAL A 78 -2.21 -1.92 -18.71
CA VAL A 78 -1.43 -3.08 -19.16
C VAL A 78 -1.72 -3.39 -20.62
N GLU A 79 -2.99 -3.45 -21.02
CA GLU A 79 -3.40 -3.69 -22.42
C GLU A 79 -2.86 -2.62 -23.37
N SER A 80 -2.82 -1.36 -22.96
CA SER A 80 -2.37 -0.25 -23.81
C SER A 80 -0.85 -0.10 -23.90
N THR A 81 -0.08 -0.66 -22.97
CA THR A 81 1.37 -0.40 -22.87
C THR A 81 2.26 -1.64 -22.81
N HIS A 82 1.70 -2.82 -22.52
CA HIS A 82 2.44 -4.07 -22.31
C HIS A 82 2.05 -5.15 -23.34
N THR A 83 1.64 -4.78 -24.56
CA THR A 83 1.52 -5.76 -25.64
C THR A 83 2.90 -6.21 -26.10
N SER A 84 3.01 -7.46 -26.57
CA SER A 84 4.27 -8.04 -27.03
C SER A 84 4.97 -7.20 -28.10
N GLU A 85 4.21 -6.51 -28.95
CA GLU A 85 4.75 -5.63 -29.99
C GLU A 85 5.37 -4.35 -29.41
N ILE A 86 4.78 -3.79 -28.36
CA ILE A 86 5.27 -2.57 -27.70
C ILE A 86 6.52 -2.85 -26.86
N GLN A 87 6.58 -4.02 -26.21
CA GLN A 87 7.68 -4.39 -25.31
C GLN A 87 8.90 -5.01 -26.02
N ALA A 88 8.80 -5.31 -27.31
CA ALA A 88 9.88 -5.90 -28.09
C ALA A 88 10.97 -4.89 -28.52
N TYR A 89 10.76 -3.60 -28.30
CA TYR A 89 11.71 -2.51 -28.55
C TYR A 89 12.35 -2.02 -27.24
#